data_AF-A0A5D3B2F8-F1
#
_entry.id   AF-A0A5D3B2F8-F1
#
_cell.length_a   1.000
_cell.length_b   1.000
_cell.length_c   1.000
_cell.angle_alpha   90.00
_cell.angle_beta   90.00
_cell.angle_gamma   90.00
#
_symmetry.space_group_name_H-M   'P 1'
#
loop_
_entity.id
_entity.type
_entity.pdbx_description
1 polymer ?
#
loop_
_entity_poly.entity_id
_entity_poly.type
_entity_poly.pdbx_seq_one_letter_code
_entity_poly.pdbx_strand_id
1 'polypeptide(L)'
;MSITQQAQDAASKLADTVASSLSLGGQSSTLPTLYIDEKAGSDTEGTGAELSPFATPLAAYQSLKPAPTSDANPTSVANFL
;
A
#
# COMPACT_ATOMS: atom_id res chain seq x y z
N MET A 1 38.10 5.35 4.74
CA MET A 1 36.66 5.26 4.39
C MET A 1 35.90 6.08 5.40
N SER A 2 35.12 7.08 4.97
CA SER A 2 34.30 7.84 5.92
C SER A 2 33.04 7.04 6.25
N ILE A 3 32.52 7.25 7.46
CA ILE A 3 31.23 6.71 7.92
C ILE A 3 30.10 7.05 6.93
N THR A 4 30.22 8.17 6.22
CA THR A 4 29.28 8.63 5.20
C THR A 4 29.22 7.70 3.98
N GLN A 5 30.35 7.14 3.55
CA GLN A 5 30.39 6.18 2.44
C GLN A 5 29.81 4.83 2.85
N GLN A 6 30.10 4.35 4.07
CA GLN A 6 29.50 3.12 4.59
C GLN A 6 27.97 3.25 4.76
N ALA A 7 27.48 4.42 5.17
CA ALA A 7 26.05 4.67 5.29
C ALA A 7 25.34 4.66 3.93
N GLN A 8 25.96 5.23 2.88
CA GLN A 8 25.41 5.17 1.52
C GLN A 8 25.39 3.74 0.97
N ASP A 9 26.48 2.99 1.13
CA ASP A 9 26.55 1.59 0.69
C ASP A 9 25.51 0.70 1.40
N ALA A 10 25.28 0.93 2.69
CA ALA A 10 24.26 0.22 3.46
C ALA A 10 22.83 0.59 3.02
N ALA A 11 22.58 1.88 2.75
CA ALA A 11 21.29 2.35 2.26
C ALA A 11 20.98 1.79 0.86
N SER A 12 21.96 1.78 -0.05
CA SER A 12 21.81 1.19 -1.38
C SER A 12 21.53 -0.31 -1.31
N LYS A 13 22.27 -1.07 -0.48
CA LYS A 13 22.01 -2.50 -0.29
C LYS A 13 20.64 -2.80 0.30
N LEU A 14 20.17 -1.97 1.22
CA LEU A 14 18.83 -2.13 1.79
C LEU A 14 17.75 -1.87 0.73
N ALA A 15 17.91 -0.81 -0.06
CA ALA A 15 17.00 -0.49 -1.15
C ALA A 15 16.94 -1.61 -2.21
N ASP A 16 18.10 -2.12 -2.63
CA ASP A 16 18.19 -3.23 -3.58
C ASP A 16 17.62 -4.53 -3.01
N THR A 17 17.81 -4.79 -1.71
CA THR A 17 17.25 -5.98 -1.05
C THR A 17 15.74 -5.89 -0.95
N VAL A 18 15.18 -4.73 -0.57
CA VAL A 18 13.73 -4.52 -0.51
C VAL A 18 13.11 -4.62 -1.91
N ALA A 19 13.75 -4.03 -2.93
CA ALA A 19 13.30 -4.14 -4.31
C ALA A 19 13.34 -5.59 -4.83
N SER A 20 14.36 -6.36 -4.46
CA SER A 20 14.51 -7.75 -4.86
C SER A 20 13.60 -8.71 -4.07
N SER A 21 13.29 -8.42 -2.81
CA SER A 21 12.44 -9.27 -1.95
C SER A 21 10.96 -8.94 -2.06
N LEU A 22 10.60 -7.71 -2.43
CA LEU A 22 9.21 -7.29 -2.64
C LEU A 22 8.69 -7.68 -4.05
N SER A 23 9.12 -8.82 -4.58
CA SER A 23 8.37 -9.45 -5.67
C SER A 23 7.02 -9.90 -5.12
N LEU A 24 6.03 -9.01 -5.22
CA LEU A 24 4.61 -9.24 -4.98
C LEU A 24 4.09 -10.20 -6.06
N GLY A 25 4.54 -11.44 -6.02
CA GLY A 25 4.03 -12.51 -6.87
C GLY A 25 2.60 -12.82 -6.46
N GLY A 26 1.62 -12.31 -7.22
CA GLY A 26 0.24 -12.76 -7.05
C GLY A 26 -0.81 -11.81 -7.57
N GLN A 27 -1.34 -12.15 -8.76
CA GLN A 27 -2.56 -11.65 -9.37
C GLN A 27 -2.52 -10.22 -9.92
N SER A 28 -2.30 -10.16 -11.23
CA SER A 28 -2.65 -9.03 -12.09
C SER A 28 -4.17 -8.79 -12.07
N SER A 29 -4.69 -8.29 -10.95
CA SER A 29 -5.83 -7.39 -11.02
C SER A 29 -5.23 -6.04 -11.40
N THR A 30 -5.62 -5.47 -12.54
CA THR A 30 -5.11 -4.17 -13.00
C THR A 30 -5.50 -3.01 -12.07
N LEU A 31 -6.22 -3.32 -10.99
CA LEU A 31 -6.78 -2.41 -10.02
C LEU A 31 -6.01 -2.59 -8.70
N PRO A 32 -5.61 -1.48 -8.04
CA PRO A 32 -4.95 -1.54 -6.73
C PRO A 32 -5.85 -2.26 -5.72
N THR A 33 -5.26 -3.08 -4.87
CA THR A 33 -5.96 -3.76 -3.77
C THR A 33 -5.76 -2.99 -2.48
N LEU A 34 -6.86 -2.66 -1.80
CA LEU A 34 -6.90 -2.01 -0.50
C LEU A 34 -7.37 -2.99 0.57
N TYR A 35 -6.61 -3.10 1.64
CA TYR A 35 -6.91 -3.98 2.77
C TYR A 35 -7.68 -3.22 3.85
N ILE A 36 -8.74 -3.85 4.37
CA ILE A 36 -9.58 -3.30 5.44
C ILE A 36 -9.61 -4.28 6.61
N ASP A 37 -9.24 -3.80 7.79
CA ASP A 37 -9.32 -4.55 9.03
C ASP A 37 -9.97 -3.67 10.10
N GLU A 38 -11.23 -3.94 10.43
CA GLU A 38 -11.98 -3.17 11.43
C GLU A 38 -11.43 -3.26 12.86
N LYS A 39 -10.53 -4.20 13.14
CA LYS A 39 -9.97 -4.45 14.49
C LYS A 39 -8.55 -3.95 14.64
N ALA A 40 -7.72 -4.14 13.62
CA ALA A 40 -6.31 -3.76 13.63
C ALA A 40 -5.97 -2.59 12.70
N GLY A 41 -6.87 -2.21 11.80
CA GLY A 41 -6.70 -1.10 10.87
C GLY A 41 -6.97 0.26 11.50
N SER A 42 -6.62 1.32 10.77
CA SER A 42 -6.81 2.71 11.20
C SER A 42 -7.29 3.56 10.03
N ASP A 43 -8.32 4.36 10.23
CA ASP A 43 -8.80 5.30 9.21
C ASP A 43 -7.93 6.57 9.12
N THR A 44 -7.08 6.80 10.12
CA THR A 44 -6.18 7.97 10.16
C THR A 44 -4.78 7.64 9.70
N GLU A 45 -4.26 6.47 10.09
CA GLU A 45 -2.88 6.04 9.80
C GLU A 45 -2.81 4.89 8.79
N GLY A 46 -3.93 4.22 8.51
CA GLY A 46 -3.98 3.15 7.50
C GLY A 46 -3.78 3.73 6.10
N THR A 47 -3.07 2.97 5.28
CA THR A 47 -2.81 3.31 3.87
C THR A 47 -3.53 2.36 2.91
N GLY A 48 -4.27 1.39 3.46
CA GLY A 48 -4.89 0.30 2.71
C GLY A 48 -3.89 -0.76 2.23
N ALA A 49 -2.68 -0.77 2.78
CA ALA A 49 -1.74 -1.86 2.55
C ALA A 49 -2.02 -3.01 3.53
N GLU A 50 -1.63 -4.23 3.21
CA GLU A 50 -1.84 -5.40 4.07
C GLU A 50 -1.26 -5.23 5.49
N LEU A 51 -0.11 -4.54 5.61
CA LEU A 51 0.55 -4.25 6.89
C LEU A 51 0.04 -2.96 7.57
N SER A 52 -0.81 -2.19 6.90
CA SER A 52 -1.40 -0.95 7.42
C SER A 52 -2.79 -0.77 6.80
N PRO A 53 -3.75 -1.65 7.13
CA PRO A 53 -5.07 -1.64 6.55
C PRO A 53 -5.88 -0.43 7.04
N PHE A 54 -6.88 -0.04 6.26
CA PHE A 54 -7.89 0.91 6.74
C PHE A 54 -8.78 0.23 7.78
N ALA A 55 -9.35 1.01 8.72
CA ALA A 55 -10.31 0.43 9.66
C ALA A 55 -11.68 0.26 9.00
N THR A 56 -12.03 1.14 8.06
CA THR A 56 -13.33 1.14 7.40
C THR A 56 -13.21 1.17 5.88
N PRO A 57 -14.19 0.58 5.18
CA PRO A 57 -14.29 0.70 3.73
C PRO A 57 -14.46 2.15 3.24
N LEU A 58 -15.03 3.02 4.09
CA LEU A 58 -15.25 4.42 3.75
C LEU A 58 -13.93 5.18 3.62
N ALA A 59 -13.01 5.02 4.57
CA ALA A 59 -11.69 5.65 4.52
C ALA A 59 -10.89 5.14 3.31
N ALA A 60 -10.97 3.82 3.06
CA ALA A 60 -10.37 3.21 1.88
C ALA A 60 -10.90 3.83 0.58
N TYR A 61 -12.22 4.02 0.46
CA TYR A 61 -12.83 4.67 -0.69
C TYR A 61 -12.41 6.14 -0.87
N GLN A 62 -12.36 6.90 0.22
CA GLN A 62 -11.94 8.31 0.21
C GLN A 62 -10.45 8.49 -0.14
N SER A 63 -9.63 7.47 0.07
CA SER A 63 -8.20 7.49 -0.27
C SER A 63 -7.93 7.37 -1.78
N LEU A 64 -8.90 6.89 -2.56
CA LEU A 64 -8.74 6.59 -3.97
C LEU A 64 -8.50 7.83 -4.82
N LYS A 65 -7.46 7.76 -5.66
CA LYS A 65 -7.07 8.81 -6.60
C LYS A 65 -6.82 8.22 -8.00
N PRO A 66 -7.49 8.74 -9.04
CA PRO A 66 -8.53 9.78 -9.01
C PRO A 66 -9.78 9.30 -8.27
N ALA A 67 -10.54 10.25 -7.73
CA ALA A 67 -11.78 9.92 -7.06
C ALA A 67 -12.71 9.19 -8.05
N PRO A 68 -13.30 8.05 -7.66
CA PRO A 68 -14.26 7.34 -8.48
C PRO A 68 -15.39 8.26 -8.95
N THR A 69 -15.81 8.09 -10.20
CA THR A 69 -16.85 8.92 -10.83
C THR A 69 -18.25 8.67 -10.27
N SER A 70 -18.41 7.62 -9.45
CA SER A 70 -19.67 7.22 -8.85
C SER A 70 -19.45 6.34 -7.62
N ASP A 71 -20.17 6.65 -6.55
CA ASP A 71 -20.26 5.88 -5.30
C ASP A 71 -21.00 4.56 -5.48
N ALA A 72 -21.67 4.37 -6.64
CA ALA A 72 -22.41 3.16 -6.94
C ALA A 72 -21.52 1.93 -7.18
N ASN A 73 -20.26 2.11 -7.59
CA ASN A 73 -19.34 1.01 -7.92
C ASN A 73 -17.89 1.30 -7.49
N PRO A 74 -17.61 1.26 -6.19
CA PRO A 74 -16.26 1.49 -5.65
C PRO A 74 -15.24 0.45 -6.13
N THR A 75 -15.68 -0.75 -6.50
CA THR A 75 -14.85 -1.85 -7.00
C THR A 75 -14.32 -1.63 -8.41
N SER A 76 -14.82 -0.62 -9.14
CA SER A 76 -14.36 -0.29 -10.50
C SER A 76 -12.97 0.36 -10.52
N VAL A 77 -12.47 0.80 -9.36
CA VAL A 77 -11.21 1.57 -9.22
C VAL A 77 -10.21 0.91 -8.25
N ALA A 78 -10.67 0.03 -7.36
CA ALA A 78 -9.83 -0.76 -6.47
C ALA A 78 -10.53 -2.03 -6.00
N ASN A 79 -9.76 -3.06 -5.66
CA ASN A 79 -10.29 -4.23 -4.94
C ASN A 79 -10.22 -3.97 -3.45
N PHE A 80 -11.25 -4.36 -2.69
CA PHE A 80 -11.24 -4.29 -1.24
C PHE A 80 -11.18 -5.70 -0.67
N LEU A 81 -10.20 -5.98 0.19
CA LEU A 81 -9.98 -7.28 0.83
C LEU A 81 -10.02 -7.15 2.36
#